data_AF-A0A6C0M0P2-F1
#
_entry.id   AF-A0A6C0M0P2-F1
#
_cell.length_a   1.000
_cell.length_b   1.000
_cell.length_c   1.000
_cell.angle_alpha   90.00
_cell.angle_beta   90.00
_cell.angle_gamma   90.00
#
_symmetry.space_group_name_H-M   'P 1'
#
loop_
_entity.id
_entity.type
_entity.pdbx_description
1 polymer ?
#
loop_
_entity_poly.entity_id
_entity_poly.type
_entity_poly.pdbx_seq_one_letter_code
_entity_poly.pdbx_strand_id
1 'polypeptide(L)'
;MDPEISQDYPLNCTWSIWYHHTLNDWYLSGYKKIFSIANIKDFWNFHNNLDCLGGITNAQFFMMRESVTPVWEDPQNRNGGCWSILVPVQDAQNVWENIAVQLVGDTPDNGITGISINQKNNISVIKIWNSDKNQRSTSILTESIQKYGNILYRPHKVQY
;
A
#
# COMPACT_ATOMS: atom_id res chain seq x y z
N MET A 1 -5.82 11.23 27.02
CA MET A 1 -6.27 11.61 25.66
C MET A 1 -7.76 11.32 25.63
N ASP A 2 -8.60 12.31 25.34
CA ASP A 2 -10.05 12.20 25.49
C ASP A 2 -10.62 11.11 24.56
N PRO A 3 -11.47 10.17 25.06
CA PRO A 3 -12.06 9.13 24.24
C PRO A 3 -12.95 9.66 23.11
N GLU A 4 -13.55 10.84 23.28
CA GLU A 4 -14.49 11.45 22.33
C GLU A 4 -13.81 11.99 21.06
N ILE A 5 -12.61 12.58 21.16
CA ILE A 5 -11.84 13.11 20.01
C ILE A 5 -11.52 12.02 18.96
N SER A 6 -11.60 10.76 19.37
CA SER A 6 -11.13 9.60 18.60
C SER A 6 -12.07 9.16 17.47
N GLN A 7 -13.33 9.62 17.46
CA GLN A 7 -14.29 9.42 16.35
C GLN A 7 -14.34 10.59 15.36
N ASP A 8 -13.67 11.71 15.62
CA ASP A 8 -13.89 12.99 14.91
C ASP A 8 -13.15 13.14 13.56
N TYR A 9 -12.28 12.19 13.19
CA TYR A 9 -11.47 12.29 11.96
C TYR A 9 -11.58 11.05 11.08
N PRO A 10 -12.77 10.74 10.54
CA PRO A 10 -12.94 9.66 9.58
C PRO A 10 -12.12 9.92 8.32
N LEU A 11 -11.58 8.85 7.75
CA LEU A 11 -11.01 8.90 6.40
C LEU A 11 -12.14 8.84 5.39
N ASN A 12 -11.94 9.44 4.22
CA ASN A 12 -12.88 9.35 3.11
C ASN A 12 -13.07 7.91 2.59
N CYS A 13 -12.06 7.07 2.78
CA CYS A 13 -12.14 5.65 2.48
C CYS A 13 -11.46 4.82 3.58
N THR A 14 -12.04 3.65 3.86
CA THR A 14 -11.41 2.65 4.73
C THR A 14 -10.32 1.90 3.96
N TRP A 15 -9.23 1.60 4.66
CA TRP A 15 -8.12 0.82 4.14
C TRP A 15 -7.95 -0.48 4.92
N SER A 16 -7.70 -1.57 4.20
CA SER A 16 -7.39 -2.88 4.77
C SER A 16 -5.90 -3.15 4.73
N ILE A 17 -5.32 -3.56 5.86
CA ILE A 17 -3.95 -4.06 5.93
C ILE A 17 -3.95 -5.57 5.74
N TRP A 18 -3.11 -6.04 4.81
CA TRP A 18 -2.89 -7.45 4.53
C TRP A 18 -1.41 -7.80 4.63
N TYR A 19 -1.13 -9.09 4.83
CA TYR A 19 0.19 -9.64 4.54
C TYR A 19 0.07 -10.98 3.80
N HIS A 20 1.10 -11.29 3.02
CA HIS A 20 1.25 -12.59 2.37
C HIS A 20 1.86 -13.57 3.38
N HIS A 21 1.09 -14.60 3.77
CA HIS A 21 1.44 -15.49 4.88
C HIS A 21 1.85 -16.90 4.43
N THR A 22 1.51 -17.28 3.19
CA THR A 22 1.77 -18.60 2.65
C THR A 22 2.72 -18.50 1.47
N LEU A 23 3.95 -19.01 1.64
CA LEU A 23 4.96 -19.06 0.58
C LEU A 23 4.38 -19.69 -0.70
N ASN A 24 4.53 -18.97 -1.82
CA ASN A 24 4.12 -19.38 -3.17
C ASN A 24 2.62 -19.55 -3.42
N ASP A 25 1.73 -19.21 -2.47
CA ASP A 25 0.28 -19.14 -2.74
C ASP A 25 -0.12 -17.72 -3.15
N TRP A 26 -0.16 -17.45 -4.45
CA TRP A 26 -0.50 -16.13 -4.99
C TRP A 26 -2.00 -15.90 -5.18
N TYR A 27 -2.84 -16.84 -4.76
CA TYR A 27 -4.29 -16.65 -4.69
C TYR A 27 -4.67 -15.98 -3.38
N LEU A 28 -5.91 -15.49 -3.27
CA LEU A 28 -6.40 -14.80 -2.08
C LEU A 28 -6.21 -15.61 -0.78
N SER A 29 -6.21 -16.95 -0.86
CA SER A 29 -5.93 -17.86 0.25
C SER A 29 -4.55 -17.68 0.87
N GLY A 30 -3.56 -17.18 0.13
CA GLY A 30 -2.21 -16.92 0.62
C GLY A 30 -2.08 -15.58 1.36
N TYR A 31 -3.14 -14.78 1.42
CA TYR A 31 -3.16 -13.46 2.04
C TYR A 31 -4.06 -13.46 3.26
N LYS A 32 -3.70 -12.67 4.26
CA LYS A 32 -4.52 -12.49 5.47
C LYS A 32 -4.69 -11.02 5.78
N LYS A 33 -5.94 -10.57 5.90
CA LYS A 33 -6.28 -9.25 6.44
C LYS A 33 -6.03 -9.26 7.95
N ILE A 34 -5.30 -8.26 8.45
CA ILE A 34 -4.90 -8.16 9.85
C ILE A 34 -5.41 -6.91 10.56
N PHE A 35 -5.78 -5.87 9.80
CA PHE A 35 -6.22 -4.61 10.37
C PHE A 35 -7.10 -3.84 9.37
N SER A 36 -7.97 -2.95 9.88
CA SER A 36 -8.74 -2.00 9.08
C SER A 36 -8.50 -0.59 9.62
N ILE A 37 -8.32 0.37 8.73
CA ILE A 37 -8.05 1.77 9.03
C ILE A 37 -9.23 2.59 8.54
N ALA A 38 -10.10 3.04 9.45
CA ALA A 38 -11.28 3.84 9.11
C ALA A 38 -11.13 5.32 9.46
N ASN A 39 -10.19 5.66 10.34
CA ASN A 39 -9.92 7.02 10.80
C ASN A 39 -8.40 7.24 10.99
N ILE A 40 -8.01 8.49 11.25
CA ILE A 40 -6.61 8.87 11.45
C ILE A 40 -5.97 8.13 12.65
N LYS A 41 -6.73 7.88 13.71
CA LYS A 41 -6.23 7.18 14.89
C LYS A 41 -5.93 5.72 14.58
N ASP A 42 -6.76 5.03 13.81
CA ASP A 42 -6.50 3.66 13.37
C ASP A 42 -5.18 3.59 12.58
N PHE A 43 -4.93 4.56 11.71
CA PHE A 43 -3.71 4.63 10.92
C PHE A 43 -2.48 4.70 11.83
N TRP A 44 -2.45 5.67 12.75
CA TRP A 44 -1.31 5.82 13.66
C TRP A 44 -1.21 4.67 14.68
N ASN A 45 -2.33 4.08 15.11
CA ASN A 45 -2.32 2.89 15.95
C ASN A 45 -1.63 1.72 15.24
N PHE A 46 -1.97 1.47 13.98
CA PHE A 46 -1.30 0.43 13.20
C PHE A 46 0.18 0.77 13.00
N HIS A 47 0.48 1.98 12.52
CA HIS A 47 1.83 2.41 12.19
C HIS A 47 2.78 2.35 13.40
N ASN A 48 2.36 2.89 14.54
CA ASN A 48 3.18 2.94 15.77
C ASN A 48 3.43 1.56 16.39
N ASN A 49 2.67 0.53 15.99
CA ASN A 49 2.80 -0.84 16.48
C ASN A 49 3.40 -1.80 15.42
N LEU A 50 3.95 -1.28 14.32
CA LEU A 50 4.58 -2.12 13.28
C LEU A 50 5.72 -2.98 13.82
N ASP A 51 6.48 -2.51 14.81
CA ASP A 51 7.57 -3.26 15.42
C ASP A 51 7.07 -4.51 16.16
N CYS A 52 5.83 -4.51 16.65
CA CYS A 52 5.20 -5.71 17.22
C CYS A 52 4.98 -6.81 16.17
N LEU A 53 5.00 -6.46 14.88
CA LEU A 53 4.93 -7.38 13.74
C LEU A 53 6.33 -7.70 13.17
N GLY A 54 7.40 -7.28 13.83
CA GLY A 54 8.78 -7.38 13.35
C GLY A 54 9.21 -6.26 12.39
N GLY A 55 8.38 -5.22 12.24
CA GLY A 55 8.62 -4.11 11.32
C GLY A 55 7.99 -4.32 9.94
N ILE A 56 7.87 -3.23 9.18
CA ILE A 56 7.18 -3.21 7.89
C ILE A 56 7.85 -4.04 6.79
N THR A 57 9.11 -4.46 6.99
CA THR A 57 9.86 -5.27 6.03
C THR A 57 9.91 -6.76 6.39
N ASN A 58 9.34 -7.16 7.52
CA ASN A 58 9.37 -8.54 8.04
C ASN A 58 8.55 -9.53 7.19
N ALA A 59 7.56 -9.03 6.46
CA ALA A 59 6.74 -9.80 5.54
C ALA A 59 6.42 -8.96 4.31
N GLN A 60 5.73 -9.56 3.34
CA GLN A 60 5.14 -8.80 2.26
C GLN A 60 3.81 -8.21 2.72
N PHE A 61 3.81 -6.91 3.03
CA PHE A 61 2.63 -6.18 3.49
C PHE A 61 1.93 -5.43 2.37
N PHE A 62 0.63 -5.20 2.55
CA PHE A 62 -0.23 -4.43 1.66
C PHE A 62 -1.16 -3.54 2.47
N MET A 63 -1.43 -2.35 1.95
CA MET A 63 -2.53 -1.47 2.38
C MET A 63 -3.39 -1.22 1.15
N MET A 64 -4.58 -1.81 1.11
CA MET A 64 -5.52 -1.73 -0.02
C MET A 64 -6.79 -1.00 0.41
N ARG A 65 -7.49 -0.34 -0.52
CA ARG A 65 -8.86 0.16 -0.23
C ARG A 65 -9.75 -1.01 0.22
N GLU A 66 -10.71 -0.78 1.11
CA GLU A 66 -11.49 -1.83 1.79
C GLU A 66 -12.12 -2.87 0.85
N SER A 67 -12.58 -2.45 -0.33
CA SER A 67 -13.20 -3.32 -1.34
C SER A 67 -12.21 -3.90 -2.36
N VAL A 68 -10.90 -3.74 -2.13
CA VAL A 68 -9.83 -4.23 -3.01
C VAL A 68 -8.99 -5.26 -2.28
N THR A 69 -8.88 -6.44 -2.88
CA THR A 69 -8.00 -7.50 -2.40
C THR A 69 -6.56 -7.33 -2.94
N PRO A 70 -5.53 -7.85 -2.25
CA PRO A 70 -4.13 -7.68 -2.62
C PRO A 70 -3.67 -8.61 -3.78
N VAL A 71 -4.60 -9.00 -4.65
CA VAL A 71 -4.35 -9.86 -5.81
C VAL A 71 -4.62 -9.10 -7.09
N TRP A 72 -3.91 -9.46 -8.16
CA TRP A 72 -3.99 -8.75 -9.44
C TRP A 72 -5.26 -9.14 -10.22
N GLU A 73 -5.90 -10.24 -9.87
CA GLU A 73 -7.19 -10.73 -10.39
C GLU A 73 -8.39 -9.93 -9.89
N ASP A 74 -8.23 -9.15 -8.81
CA ASP A 74 -9.29 -8.30 -8.26
C ASP A 74 -9.89 -7.41 -9.37
N PRO A 75 -11.22 -7.25 -9.46
CA PRO A 75 -11.86 -6.42 -10.50
C PRO A 75 -11.30 -4.99 -10.58
N GLN A 76 -10.86 -4.42 -9.45
CA GLN A 76 -10.26 -3.09 -9.39
C GLN A 76 -8.77 -3.08 -9.72
N ASN A 77 -8.07 -4.23 -9.71
CA ASN A 77 -6.64 -4.31 -10.05
C ASN A 77 -6.37 -4.84 -11.46
N ARG A 78 -7.23 -5.73 -12.00
CA ARG A 78 -6.96 -6.51 -13.23
C ARG A 78 -6.72 -5.68 -14.50
N ASN A 79 -7.29 -4.47 -14.56
CA ASN A 79 -7.12 -3.55 -15.69
C ASN A 79 -6.02 -2.50 -15.46
N GLY A 80 -5.39 -2.56 -14.29
CA GLY A 80 -4.44 -1.60 -13.80
C GLY A 80 -2.99 -2.06 -13.88
N GLY A 81 -2.21 -1.61 -12.91
CA GLY A 81 -0.81 -1.93 -12.78
C GLY A 81 -0.22 -1.35 -11.50
N CYS A 82 1.10 -1.29 -11.46
CA CYS A 82 1.79 -0.66 -10.35
C CYS A 82 3.06 0.07 -10.76
N TRP A 83 3.32 1.19 -10.08
CA TRP A 83 4.64 1.82 -10.04
C TRP A 83 5.50 1.10 -9.00
N SER A 84 6.72 0.71 -9.35
CA SER A 84 7.70 0.10 -8.44
C SER A 84 8.80 1.09 -8.10
N ILE A 85 9.10 1.22 -6.81
CA ILE A 85 10.15 2.06 -6.24
C ILE A 85 11.13 1.15 -5.49
N LEU A 86 12.40 1.19 -5.85
CA LEU A 86 13.46 0.49 -5.15
C LEU A 86 14.05 1.41 -4.09
N VAL A 87 14.01 0.99 -2.82
CA VAL A 87 14.53 1.76 -1.71
C VAL A 87 15.51 0.93 -0.90
N PRO A 88 16.59 1.52 -0.35
CA PRO A 88 17.41 0.83 0.64
C PRO A 88 16.54 0.38 1.83
N VAL A 89 16.83 -0.80 2.38
CA VAL A 89 16.01 -1.39 3.47
C VAL A 89 15.90 -0.45 4.68
N GLN A 90 16.95 0.29 5.00
CA GLN A 90 16.96 1.25 6.11
C GLN A 90 16.02 2.45 5.90
N ASP A 91 15.69 2.78 4.66
CA ASP A 91 14.79 3.89 4.32
C ASP A 91 13.34 3.41 4.12
N ALA A 92 13.13 2.10 4.08
CA ALA A 92 11.87 1.48 3.65
C ALA A 92 10.67 1.89 4.51
N GLN A 93 10.85 1.99 5.83
CA GLN A 93 9.79 2.41 6.75
C GLN A 93 9.38 3.86 6.53
N ASN A 94 10.36 4.77 6.41
CA ASN A 94 10.10 6.19 6.18
C ASN A 94 9.40 6.41 4.83
N VAL A 95 9.81 5.69 3.78
CA VAL A 95 9.19 5.80 2.46
C VAL A 95 7.78 5.20 2.46
N TRP A 96 7.59 4.04 3.10
CA TRP A 96 6.27 3.44 3.28
C TRP A 96 5.31 4.39 3.99
N GLU A 97 5.72 4.95 5.13
CA GLU A 97 4.92 5.91 5.90
C GLU A 97 4.57 7.14 5.07
N ASN A 98 5.55 7.74 4.40
CA ASN A 98 5.34 8.92 3.57
C ASN A 98 4.27 8.68 2.49
N ILE A 99 4.29 7.52 1.83
CA ILE A 99 3.29 7.17 0.83
C ILE A 99 1.95 6.85 1.51
N ALA A 100 1.96 6.06 2.59
CA ALA A 100 0.73 5.62 3.25
C ALA A 100 -0.08 6.79 3.83
N VAL A 101 0.59 7.77 4.46
CA VAL A 101 -0.03 9.02 4.97
C VAL A 101 -0.73 9.78 3.84
N GLN A 102 -0.06 9.88 2.69
CA GLN A 102 -0.61 10.55 1.51
C GLN A 102 -1.86 9.85 1.01
N LEU A 103 -1.84 8.51 0.91
CA LEU A 103 -3.00 7.74 0.47
C LEU A 103 -4.20 7.82 1.41
N VAL A 104 -4.00 7.71 2.73
CA VAL A 104 -5.10 7.87 3.68
C VAL A 104 -5.65 9.29 3.69
N GLY A 105 -4.83 10.28 3.32
CA GLY A 105 -5.23 11.67 3.09
C GLY A 105 -5.77 11.97 1.69
N ASP A 106 -6.11 10.95 0.89
CA ASP A 106 -6.59 11.04 -0.51
C ASP A 106 -5.72 11.94 -1.40
N THR A 107 -4.40 11.91 -1.16
CA THR A 107 -3.43 12.59 -1.99
C THR A 107 -2.47 11.56 -2.56
N PRO A 108 -2.42 11.31 -3.87
CA PRO A 108 -3.26 11.92 -4.89
C PRO A 108 -4.64 11.21 -5.02
N ASP A 109 -5.67 11.94 -5.46
CA ASP A 109 -7.09 11.51 -5.50
C ASP A 109 -7.45 10.61 -6.71
N ASN A 110 -6.54 9.74 -7.12
CA ASN A 110 -6.53 9.24 -8.50
C ASN A 110 -6.34 7.72 -8.59
N GLY A 111 -7.44 6.97 -8.56
CA GLY A 111 -7.47 5.56 -9.03
C GLY A 111 -6.49 4.61 -8.34
N ILE A 112 -5.82 5.05 -7.26
CA ILE A 112 -4.88 4.25 -6.49
C ILE A 112 -5.70 3.28 -5.64
N THR A 113 -5.43 2.00 -5.85
CA THR A 113 -6.11 0.91 -5.17
C THR A 113 -5.37 0.46 -3.93
N GLY A 114 -4.07 0.72 -3.85
CA GLY A 114 -3.27 0.51 -2.64
C GLY A 114 -1.78 0.53 -2.84
N ILE A 115 -1.07 0.12 -1.79
CA ILE A 115 0.39 0.01 -1.75
C ILE A 115 0.81 -1.35 -1.21
N SER A 116 1.96 -1.81 -1.65
CA SER A 116 2.59 -3.02 -1.12
C SER A 116 4.07 -2.82 -0.94
N ILE A 117 4.66 -3.57 -0.01
CA ILE A 117 6.10 -3.58 0.22
C ILE A 117 6.59 -5.01 0.37
N ASN A 118 7.72 -5.33 -0.26
CA ASN A 118 8.45 -6.55 0.02
C ASN A 118 9.95 -6.28 0.09
N GLN A 119 10.62 -6.90 1.05
CA GLN A 119 12.07 -6.86 1.15
C GLN A 119 12.71 -7.95 0.29
N LYS A 120 13.79 -7.60 -0.40
CA LYS A 120 14.68 -8.51 -1.11
C LYS A 120 16.13 -8.12 -0.82
N ASN A 121 16.78 -8.88 0.06
CA ASN A 121 18.14 -8.58 0.56
C ASN A 121 18.18 -7.18 1.23
N ASN A 122 19.08 -6.30 0.77
CA ASN A 122 19.27 -4.95 1.30
C ASN A 122 18.39 -3.89 0.62
N ILE A 123 17.42 -4.32 -0.20
CA ILE A 123 16.53 -3.44 -0.96
C ILE A 123 15.09 -3.83 -0.63
N SER A 124 14.23 -2.85 -0.39
CA SER A 124 12.78 -3.03 -0.39
C SER A 124 12.20 -2.53 -1.70
N VAL A 125 11.21 -3.24 -2.23
CA VAL A 125 10.42 -2.78 -3.37
C VAL A 125 9.07 -2.34 -2.84
N ILE A 126 8.81 -1.04 -2.91
CA ILE A 126 7.49 -0.49 -2.64
C ILE A 126 6.77 -0.36 -3.97
N LYS A 127 5.52 -0.82 -4.02
CA LYS A 127 4.66 -0.70 -5.19
C LYS A 127 3.42 0.11 -4.87
N ILE A 128 3.06 1.04 -5.75
CA ILE A 128 1.81 1.80 -5.71
C ILE A 128 0.93 1.24 -6.82
N TRP A 129 -0.24 0.74 -6.46
CA TRP A 129 -1.18 0.03 -7.32
C TRP A 129 -2.28 0.97 -7.78
N ASN A 130 -2.68 0.85 -9.04
CA ASN A 130 -3.81 1.62 -9.58
C ASN A 130 -4.72 0.77 -10.43
N SER A 131 -5.93 1.26 -10.67
CA SER A 131 -7.00 0.51 -11.35
C SER A 131 -6.99 0.61 -12.87
N ASP A 132 -6.23 1.55 -13.45
CA ASP A 132 -6.23 1.81 -14.90
C ASP A 132 -4.80 1.96 -15.44
N LYS A 133 -4.38 1.00 -16.26
CA LYS A 133 -3.06 1.03 -16.90
C LYS A 133 -2.81 2.21 -17.83
N ASN A 134 -3.85 2.91 -18.26
CA ASN A 134 -3.70 4.14 -19.05
C ASN A 134 -3.25 5.31 -18.16
N GLN A 135 -3.57 5.27 -16.87
CA GLN A 135 -3.08 6.17 -15.83
C GLN A 135 -1.68 5.75 -15.33
N ARG A 136 -0.73 5.49 -16.24
CA ARG A 136 0.63 5.02 -15.91
C ARG A 136 1.68 6.11 -15.72
N SER A 137 1.33 7.37 -16.03
CA SER A 137 2.27 8.49 -15.94
C SER A 137 2.68 8.72 -14.49
N THR A 138 3.98 8.93 -14.22
CA THR A 138 4.46 9.28 -12.88
C THR A 138 3.97 10.64 -12.41
N SER A 139 3.50 11.51 -13.31
CA SER A 139 2.89 12.81 -12.98
C SER A 139 1.62 12.72 -12.13
N ILE A 140 1.04 11.52 -12.06
CA ILE A 140 -0.13 11.18 -11.22
C ILE A 140 0.29 11.05 -9.75
N LEU A 141 1.55 10.68 -9.50
CA LEU A 141 2.14 10.62 -8.18
C LEU A 141 2.55 12.02 -7.72
N THR A 142 2.56 12.26 -6.42
CA THR A 142 3.01 13.53 -5.84
C THR A 142 4.51 13.73 -6.04
N GLU A 143 4.96 14.99 -6.02
CA GLU A 143 6.39 15.33 -6.11
C GLU A 143 7.22 14.65 -5.01
N SER A 144 6.64 14.50 -3.81
CA SER A 144 7.27 13.81 -2.68
C SER A 144 7.53 12.33 -2.95
N ILE A 145 6.74 11.68 -3.81
CA ILE A 145 6.94 10.30 -4.24
C ILE A 145 7.89 10.26 -5.44
N GLN A 146 7.74 11.17 -6.40
CA GLN A 146 8.59 11.24 -7.60
C GLN A 146 10.08 11.42 -7.26
N LYS A 147 10.41 12.06 -6.13
CA LYS A 147 11.80 12.27 -5.68
C LYS A 147 12.57 10.97 -5.37
N TYR A 148 11.88 9.84 -5.15
CA TYR A 148 12.53 8.57 -4.80
C TYR A 148 13.25 7.87 -5.99
N GLY A 149 13.26 8.46 -7.19
CA GLY A 149 14.14 8.06 -8.29
C GLY A 149 13.48 7.19 -9.36
N ASN A 150 14.14 6.11 -9.81
CA ASN A 150 13.71 5.26 -10.95
C ASN A 150 12.39 4.51 -10.67
N ILE A 151 11.26 5.22 -10.83
CA ILE A 151 9.93 4.67 -10.73
C ILE A 151 9.59 3.97 -12.05
N LEU A 152 9.43 2.65 -12.01
CA LEU A 152 9.03 1.86 -13.18
C LEU A 152 7.57 1.44 -13.07
N TYR A 153 6.75 1.81 -14.05
CA TYR A 153 5.40 1.29 -14.15
C TYR A 153 5.34 -0.07 -14.85
N ARG A 154 4.56 -1.01 -14.32
CA ARG A 154 4.24 -2.29 -14.96
C ARG A 154 2.74 -2.55 -14.92
N PRO A 155 2.07 -2.74 -16.07
CA PRO A 155 0.68 -3.19 -16.08
C PRO A 155 0.60 -4.60 -15.50
N HIS A 156 -0.52 -4.93 -14.86
CA HIS A 156 -0.80 -6.31 -14.46
C HIS A 156 -0.95 -7.19 -15.70
N LYS A 157 -0.53 -8.46 -15.59
CA LYS A 157 -0.65 -9.39 -16.71
C LYS A 157 -2.13 -9.66 -16.96
N VAL A 158 -2.56 -9.53 -18.21
CA VAL A 158 -3.88 -10.00 -18.63
C VAL A 158 -3.78 -11.53 -18.72
N GLN A 159 -4.48 -12.26 -17.85
CA GLN A 159 -4.75 -13.68 -18.12
C GLN A 159 -5.88 -13.74 -19.14
N TYR A 160 -5.62 -14.42 -20.26
CA TYR A 160 -6.64 -14.83 -21.23
C TYR A 160 -7.33 -16.10 -20.75
#